data_AF-A0A212CAP9-F1
#
_entry.id   AF-A0A212CAP9-F1
#
_cell.length_a   1.000
_cell.length_b   1.000
_cell.length_c   1.000
_cell.angle_alpha   90.00
_cell.angle_beta   90.00
_cell.angle_gamma   90.00
#
_symmetry.space_group_name_H-M   'P 1'
#
loop_
_entity.id
_entity.type
_entity.pdbx_description
1 polymer ?
#
loop_
_entity_poly.entity_id
_entity_poly.type
_entity_poly.pdbx_seq_one_letter_code
_entity_poly.pdbx_strand_id
1 'polypeptide(L)'
;MKEKHGDIFTVLVGGRHVTVLLDPHSYDAVVWEPRSKLDFHAYAVFLMERIFDVQLPHYNPGDEKSKMKPTLLHKELQALTDAMYTNLRTVLLGDTMEAGSGWHEMGLLEFSYSFLLRAGYLTQYGVEAPPHTQESQAQDRVHSAEVFHAFRQLDLQLPKLARGSLSAGDKDQVGKVKGHLWKLLAPARLARRAHRSKWLESYLLHLEELGVSEEMQARALVLQLWATQ
;
A
#
# COMPACT_ATOMS: atom_id res chain seq x y z
N MET A 1 31.26 -4.72 5.04
CA MET A 1 31.86 -3.57 4.31
C MET A 1 32.17 -2.39 5.23
N LYS A 2 31.28 -2.01 6.16
CA LYS A 2 31.56 -0.99 7.18
C LYS A 2 32.87 -1.23 7.95
N GLU A 3 33.04 -2.42 8.54
CA GLU A 3 34.25 -2.79 9.28
C GLU A 3 35.55 -2.67 8.45
N LYS A 4 35.45 -2.83 7.13
CA LYS A 4 36.61 -2.84 6.22
C LYS A 4 36.93 -1.45 5.65
N HIS A 5 35.93 -0.61 5.45
CA HIS A 5 36.06 0.63 4.68
C HIS A 5 35.55 1.88 5.41
N GLY A 6 35.08 1.75 6.65
CA GLY A 6 34.53 2.85 7.43
C GLY A 6 33.11 3.23 7.03
N ASP A 7 32.74 4.48 7.32
CA ASP A 7 31.36 4.98 7.22
C ASP A 7 30.97 5.48 5.81
N ILE A 8 31.91 5.53 4.86
CA ILE A 8 31.60 5.84 3.46
C ILE A 8 32.44 4.96 2.53
N PHE A 9 31.78 4.26 1.61
CA PHE A 9 32.46 3.40 0.64
C PHE A 9 31.63 3.19 -0.61
N THR A 10 32.29 2.85 -1.73
CA THR A 10 31.61 2.57 -3.00
C THR A 10 31.81 1.12 -3.40
N VAL A 11 30.73 0.46 -3.81
CA VAL A 11 30.72 -0.95 -4.26
C VAL A 11 30.10 -1.06 -5.65
N LEU A 12 30.54 -2.05 -6.43
CA LEU A 12 29.91 -2.43 -7.69
C LEU A 12 28.89 -3.55 -7.43
N VAL A 13 27.60 -3.29 -7.63
CA VAL A 13 26.51 -4.25 -7.42
C VAL A 13 25.60 -4.23 -8.66
N GLY A 14 25.46 -5.38 -9.32
CA GLY A 14 24.57 -5.50 -10.49
C GLY A 14 24.88 -4.50 -11.62
N GLY A 15 26.15 -4.19 -11.84
CA GLY A 15 26.60 -3.20 -12.84
C GLY A 15 26.44 -1.73 -12.41
N ARG A 16 25.97 -1.45 -11.18
CA ARG A 16 25.85 -0.09 -10.63
C ARG A 16 26.91 0.17 -9.57
N HIS A 17 27.50 1.36 -9.61
CA HIS A 17 28.33 1.86 -8.51
C HIS A 17 27.41 2.46 -7.45
N VAL A 18 27.39 1.86 -6.27
CA VAL A 18 26.57 2.30 -5.14
C VAL A 18 27.50 2.80 -4.05
N THR A 19 27.45 4.11 -3.79
CA THR A 19 28.10 4.73 -2.63
C THR A 19 27.19 4.60 -1.43
N VAL A 20 27.69 3.92 -0.39
CA VAL A 20 26.98 3.70 0.87
C VAL A 20 27.52 4.69 1.89
N LEU A 21 26.63 5.48 2.49
CA LEU A 21 26.90 6.40 3.59
C LEU A 21 26.26 5.83 4.86
N LEU A 22 27.05 5.65 5.92
CA LEU A 22 26.64 5.05 7.19
C LEU A 22 26.95 5.96 8.40
N ASP A 23 27.52 7.15 8.17
CA ASP A 23 27.68 8.17 9.22
C ASP A 23 26.35 8.91 9.42
N PRO A 24 25.66 8.74 10.56
CA PRO A 24 24.38 9.38 10.81
C PRO A 24 24.47 10.91 10.87
N HIS A 25 25.63 11.49 11.23
CA HIS A 25 25.79 12.94 11.29
C HIS A 25 25.86 13.59 9.91
N SER A 26 26.12 12.79 8.88
CA SER A 26 26.18 13.26 7.49
C SER A 26 24.86 13.10 6.73
N TYR A 27 23.82 12.49 7.33
CA TYR A 27 22.57 12.20 6.62
C TYR A 27 21.81 13.47 6.19
N ASP A 28 21.74 14.49 7.04
CA ASP A 28 21.04 15.74 6.73
C ASP A 28 21.64 16.45 5.51
N ALA A 29 22.95 16.35 5.31
CA ALA A 29 23.61 16.91 4.13
C ALA A 29 23.20 16.24 2.82
N VAL A 30 22.59 15.05 2.87
CA VAL A 30 22.19 14.26 1.70
C VAL A 30 20.68 14.32 1.47
N VAL A 31 19.87 14.09 2.51
CA VAL A 31 18.41 13.94 2.37
C VAL A 31 17.68 15.23 1.97
N TRP A 32 18.31 16.39 2.15
CA TRP A 32 17.77 17.71 1.79
C TRP A 32 18.27 18.25 0.44
N GLU A 33 19.15 17.54 -0.26
CA GLU A 33 19.67 18.00 -1.55
C GLU A 33 18.56 18.04 -2.62
N PRO A 34 18.57 19.06 -3.50
CA PRO A 34 17.60 19.15 -4.58
C PRO A 34 17.80 18.02 -5.59
N ARG A 35 16.70 17.68 -6.28
CA ARG A 35 16.65 16.64 -7.33
C ARG A 35 17.73 16.80 -8.40
N SER A 36 18.12 18.02 -8.72
CA SER A 36 19.17 18.31 -9.72
C SER A 36 20.56 17.78 -9.33
N LYS A 37 20.77 17.44 -8.05
CA LYS A 37 22.00 16.83 -7.53
C LYS A 37 21.77 15.38 -7.11
N LEU A 38 20.73 15.11 -6.33
CA LEU A 38 20.37 13.77 -5.85
C LEU A 38 18.90 13.47 -6.16
N ASP A 39 18.67 12.58 -7.12
CA ASP A 39 17.31 12.22 -7.55
C ASP A 39 16.77 10.99 -6.78
N PHE A 40 15.89 11.24 -5.81
CA PHE A 40 15.19 10.20 -5.06
C PHE A 40 13.97 9.61 -5.80
N HIS A 41 13.53 10.24 -6.90
CA HIS A 41 12.34 9.83 -7.64
C HIS A 41 12.60 8.68 -8.61
N ALA A 42 13.82 8.60 -9.16
CA ALA A 42 14.17 7.57 -10.15
C ALA A 42 13.95 6.14 -9.64
N TYR A 43 14.24 5.89 -8.35
CA TYR A 43 14.02 4.58 -7.75
C TYR A 43 12.54 4.33 -7.44
N ALA A 44 11.78 5.35 -7.05
CA ALA A 44 10.33 5.22 -6.83
C ALA A 44 9.61 4.85 -8.13
N VAL A 45 9.91 5.53 -9.24
CA VAL A 45 9.36 5.22 -10.58
C VAL A 45 9.69 3.77 -10.97
N PHE A 46 10.93 3.35 -10.77
CA PHE A 46 11.35 1.97 -11.05
C PHE A 46 10.52 0.95 -10.24
N LEU A 47 10.27 1.20 -8.96
CA LEU A 47 9.47 0.31 -8.12
C LEU A 47 8.01 0.29 -8.58
N MET A 48 7.42 1.45 -8.89
CA MET A 48 6.04 1.56 -9.37
C MET A 48 5.82 0.76 -10.66
N GLU A 49 6.69 0.95 -11.65
CA GLU A 49 6.59 0.26 -12.94
C GLU A 49 6.87 -1.23 -12.80
N ARG A 50 7.96 -1.61 -12.13
CA ARG A 50 8.41 -3.01 -12.08
C ARG A 50 7.55 -3.89 -11.19
N ILE A 51 7.11 -3.36 -10.06
CA ILE A 51 6.43 -4.15 -9.03
C ILE A 51 4.92 -4.08 -9.21
N PHE A 52 4.36 -2.91 -9.57
CA PHE A 52 2.91 -2.70 -9.60
C PHE A 52 2.35 -2.46 -11.00
N ASP A 53 3.20 -2.43 -12.04
CA ASP A 53 2.81 -2.17 -13.43
C ASP A 53 2.07 -0.83 -13.60
N VAL A 54 2.47 0.16 -12.79
CA VAL A 54 1.88 1.51 -12.77
C VAL A 54 2.72 2.44 -13.62
N GLN A 55 2.08 3.12 -14.56
CA GLN A 55 2.67 4.16 -15.41
C GLN A 55 1.76 5.39 -15.37
N LEU A 56 2.25 6.47 -14.77
CA LEU A 56 1.50 7.73 -14.65
C LEU A 56 2.13 8.79 -15.55
N PRO A 57 1.33 9.54 -16.33
CA PRO A 57 1.84 10.58 -17.20
C PRO A 57 2.44 11.73 -16.38
N HIS A 58 3.64 12.19 -16.76
CA HIS A 58 4.33 13.31 -16.11
C HIS A 58 4.45 13.17 -14.58
N TYR A 59 4.61 11.94 -14.07
CA TYR A 59 4.67 11.66 -12.64
C TYR A 59 5.71 12.51 -11.90
N ASN A 60 5.24 13.31 -10.95
CA ASN A 60 6.06 14.08 -10.04
C ASN A 60 5.74 13.69 -8.59
N PRO A 61 6.59 12.89 -7.93
CA PRO A 61 6.39 12.50 -6.52
C PRO A 61 6.24 13.68 -5.56
N GLY A 62 6.87 14.82 -5.86
CA GLY A 62 6.74 16.03 -5.04
C GLY A 62 5.32 16.58 -5.07
N ASP A 63 4.72 16.61 -6.25
CA ASP A 63 3.35 17.10 -6.46
C ASP A 63 2.35 16.14 -5.82
N GLU A 64 2.46 14.83 -6.07
CA GLU A 64 1.61 13.82 -5.44
C GLU A 64 1.71 13.90 -3.91
N LYS A 65 2.94 13.94 -3.36
CA LYS A 65 3.15 14.07 -1.91
C LYS A 65 2.54 15.35 -1.35
N SER A 66 2.64 16.47 -2.06
CA SER A 66 2.05 17.74 -1.63
C SER A 66 0.52 17.72 -1.61
N LYS A 67 -0.12 17.02 -2.57
CA LYS A 67 -1.57 16.82 -2.63
C LYS A 67 -2.07 15.85 -1.55
N MET A 68 -1.31 14.78 -1.29
CA MET A 68 -1.70 13.73 -0.34
C MET A 68 -1.47 14.12 1.11
N LYS A 69 -0.35 14.79 1.44
CA LYS A 69 0.03 15.09 2.84
C LYS A 69 -1.07 15.79 3.66
N PRO A 70 -1.80 16.82 3.16
CA PRO A 70 -2.86 17.47 3.92
C PRO A 70 -4.02 16.55 4.30
N THR A 71 -4.29 15.51 3.48
CA THR A 71 -5.36 14.53 3.73
C THR A 71 -5.03 13.49 4.80
N LEU A 72 -3.79 13.48 5.27
CA LEU A 72 -3.26 12.54 6.26
C LEU A 72 -2.81 13.24 7.56
N LEU A 73 -3.22 14.50 7.76
CA LEU A 73 -2.81 15.31 8.91
C LEU A 73 -4.03 15.92 9.63
N HIS A 74 -3.78 16.35 10.87
CA HIS A 74 -4.70 17.15 11.67
C HIS A 74 -6.12 16.55 11.75
N LYS A 75 -7.14 17.28 11.27
CA LYS A 75 -8.54 16.87 11.31
C LYS A 75 -8.82 15.60 10.52
N GLU A 76 -8.16 15.43 9.37
CA GLU A 76 -8.37 14.24 8.54
C GLU A 76 -7.72 13.01 9.17
N LEU A 77 -6.55 13.18 9.80
CA LEU A 77 -5.94 12.11 10.59
C LEU A 77 -6.81 11.72 11.79
N GLN A 78 -7.46 12.68 12.46
CA GLN A 78 -8.40 12.37 13.54
C GLN A 78 -9.59 11.56 13.02
N ALA A 79 -10.18 11.95 11.89
CA ALA A 79 -11.29 11.21 11.28
C ALA A 79 -10.87 9.79 10.89
N LEU A 80 -9.67 9.61 10.33
CA LEU A 80 -9.10 8.29 10.05
C LEU A 80 -8.87 7.47 11.32
N THR A 81 -8.42 8.10 12.41
CA THR A 81 -8.20 7.43 13.69
C THR A 81 -9.51 6.90 14.28
N ASP A 82 -10.58 7.70 14.25
CA ASP A 82 -11.89 7.32 14.76
C ASP A 82 -12.51 6.17 13.92
N ALA A 83 -12.38 6.26 12.59
CA ALA A 83 -12.79 5.19 11.68
C ALA A 83 -11.96 3.90 11.88
N MET A 84 -10.64 4.02 12.06
CA MET A 84 -9.74 2.89 12.30
C MET A 84 -10.12 2.14 13.58
N TYR A 85 -10.43 2.85 14.66
CA TYR A 85 -10.88 2.22 15.91
C TYR A 85 -12.18 1.44 15.72
N THR A 86 -13.14 2.02 15.00
CA THR A 86 -14.42 1.35 14.69
C THR A 86 -14.20 0.10 13.84
N ASN A 87 -13.40 0.21 12.78
CA ASN A 87 -13.11 -0.90 11.87
C ASN A 87 -12.30 -2.01 12.55
N LEU A 88 -11.32 -1.68 13.39
CA LEU A 88 -10.59 -2.67 14.20
C LEU A 88 -11.55 -3.47 15.09
N ARG A 89 -12.49 -2.81 15.76
CA ARG A 89 -13.49 -3.51 16.58
C ARG A 89 -14.39 -4.40 15.74
N THR A 90 -14.87 -3.91 14.59
CA THR A 90 -15.74 -4.66 13.68
C THR A 90 -15.07 -5.94 13.19
N VAL A 91 -13.81 -5.87 12.77
CA VAL A 91 -13.08 -7.01 12.22
C VAL A 91 -12.61 -7.96 13.32
N LEU A 92 -11.97 -7.44 14.37
CA LEU A 92 -11.42 -8.27 15.44
C LEU A 92 -12.52 -8.98 16.25
N LEU A 93 -13.51 -8.22 16.73
CA LEU A 93 -14.56 -8.81 17.58
C LEU A 93 -15.58 -9.58 16.74
N GLY A 94 -15.86 -9.14 15.52
CA GLY A 94 -16.77 -9.84 14.61
C GLY A 94 -16.27 -11.24 14.24
N ASP A 95 -15.00 -11.38 13.88
CA ASP A 95 -14.41 -12.69 13.59
C ASP A 95 -14.42 -13.60 14.83
N THR A 96 -14.15 -13.06 16.03
CA THR A 96 -14.21 -13.85 17.28
C THR A 96 -15.63 -14.32 17.62
N MET A 97 -16.65 -13.52 17.29
CA MET A 97 -18.05 -13.90 17.48
C MET A 97 -18.45 -15.04 16.54
N GLU A 98 -17.96 -15.03 15.30
CA GLU A 98 -18.23 -16.09 14.31
C GLU A 98 -17.47 -17.39 14.61
N ALA A 99 -16.23 -17.30 15.08
CA ALA A 99 -15.42 -18.46 15.44
C ALA A 99 -15.86 -19.14 16.75
N GLY A 100 -16.67 -18.46 17.58
CA GLY A 100 -17.15 -18.95 18.86
C GLY A 100 -16.22 -18.61 20.03
N SER A 101 -16.72 -18.79 21.27
CA SER A 101 -16.06 -18.31 22.51
C SER A 101 -14.85 -19.12 22.99
N GLY A 102 -14.37 -20.06 22.19
CA GLY A 102 -13.24 -20.93 22.52
C GLY A 102 -11.88 -20.28 22.23
N TRP A 103 -10.80 -20.97 22.64
CA TRP A 103 -9.46 -20.60 22.18
C TRP A 103 -9.28 -20.98 20.72
N HIS A 104 -8.71 -20.05 19.95
CA HIS A 104 -8.36 -20.24 18.54
C HIS A 104 -6.86 -20.05 18.37
N GLU A 105 -6.21 -21.02 17.71
CA GLU A 105 -4.79 -20.93 17.41
C GLU A 105 -4.58 -20.19 16.07
N MET A 106 -3.69 -19.21 16.06
CA MET A 106 -3.29 -18.47 14.87
C MET A 106 -1.85 -17.98 15.02
N GLY A 107 -1.09 -17.96 13.91
CA GLY A 107 0.26 -17.39 13.91
C GLY A 107 0.23 -15.88 14.21
N LEU A 108 1.11 -15.40 15.09
CA LEU A 108 1.07 -14.00 15.55
C LEU A 108 1.19 -12.96 14.42
N LEU A 109 2.02 -13.24 13.41
CA LEU A 109 2.13 -12.36 12.23
C LEU A 109 0.85 -12.36 11.41
N GLU A 110 0.25 -13.53 11.19
CA GLU A 110 -0.99 -13.65 10.44
C GLU A 110 -2.13 -12.92 11.16
N PHE A 111 -2.24 -13.11 12.47
CA PHE A 111 -3.17 -12.39 13.33
C PHE A 111 -2.99 -10.87 13.21
N SER A 112 -1.79 -10.38 13.50
CA SER A 112 -1.54 -8.94 13.56
C SER A 112 -1.71 -8.26 12.20
N TYR A 113 -1.19 -8.88 11.14
CA TYR A 113 -1.24 -8.32 9.79
C TYR A 113 -2.67 -8.38 9.24
N SER A 114 -3.39 -9.49 9.42
CA SER A 114 -4.77 -9.62 8.96
C SER A 114 -5.66 -8.51 9.53
N PHE A 115 -5.68 -8.35 10.86
CA PHE A 115 -6.56 -7.37 11.49
C PHE A 115 -6.17 -5.92 11.19
N LEU A 116 -4.87 -5.60 11.19
CA LEU A 116 -4.42 -4.24 10.87
C LEU A 116 -4.69 -3.88 9.41
N LEU A 117 -4.37 -4.76 8.46
CA LEU A 117 -4.59 -4.49 7.04
C LEU A 117 -6.08 -4.39 6.73
N ARG A 118 -6.90 -5.31 7.24
CA ARG A 118 -8.35 -5.31 6.98
C ARG A 118 -9.00 -4.05 7.51
N ALA A 119 -8.69 -3.65 8.74
CA ALA A 119 -9.20 -2.41 9.30
C ALA A 119 -8.65 -1.16 8.59
N GLY A 120 -7.36 -1.16 8.22
CA GLY A 120 -6.73 -0.09 7.45
C GLY A 120 -7.36 0.09 6.07
N TYR A 121 -7.60 -1.01 5.37
CA TYR A 121 -8.32 -1.05 4.10
C TYR A 121 -9.72 -0.45 4.24
N LEU A 122 -10.53 -0.92 5.20
CA LEU A 122 -11.89 -0.38 5.41
C LEU A 122 -11.88 1.11 5.80
N THR A 123 -10.85 1.55 6.50
CA THR A 123 -10.69 2.96 6.92
C THR A 123 -10.34 3.88 5.74
N GLN A 124 -9.46 3.44 4.84
CA GLN A 124 -9.01 4.25 3.72
C GLN A 124 -9.94 4.14 2.52
N TYR A 125 -10.36 2.92 2.18
CA TYR A 125 -11.15 2.57 1.00
C TYR A 125 -12.65 2.55 1.25
N GLY A 126 -13.06 2.80 2.48
CA GLY A 126 -14.46 2.83 2.90
C GLY A 126 -15.00 1.45 3.23
N VAL A 127 -16.24 1.46 3.70
CA VAL A 127 -17.03 0.31 4.17
C VAL A 127 -18.18 0.05 3.21
N GLU A 128 -18.87 -1.08 3.39
CA GLU A 128 -20.11 -1.35 2.67
C GLU A 128 -21.13 -0.22 2.92
N ALA A 129 -21.90 0.13 1.88
CA ALA A 129 -22.81 1.26 1.94
C ALA A 129 -23.91 1.05 3.01
N PRO A 130 -24.45 2.14 3.61
CA PRO A 130 -25.48 2.03 4.62
C PRO A 130 -26.69 1.21 4.13
N PRO A 131 -27.38 0.51 5.05
CA PRO A 131 -27.27 0.67 6.51
C PRO A 131 -26.12 -0.13 7.16
N HIS A 132 -25.52 0.44 8.23
CA HIS A 132 -24.51 -0.20 9.10
C HIS A 132 -25.12 -1.35 9.91
N THR A 133 -25.63 -2.36 9.23
CA THR A 133 -26.23 -3.56 9.81
C THR A 133 -25.17 -4.60 10.11
N GLN A 134 -25.54 -5.59 10.91
CA GLN A 134 -24.73 -6.78 11.14
C GLN A 134 -24.35 -7.47 9.82
N GLU A 135 -25.23 -7.44 8.81
CA GLU A 135 -24.99 -7.99 7.47
C GLU A 135 -23.93 -7.20 6.71
N SER A 136 -24.01 -5.87 6.69
CA SER A 136 -23.00 -5.01 6.05
C SER A 136 -21.60 -5.21 6.65
N GLN A 137 -21.53 -5.33 7.99
CA GLN A 137 -20.29 -5.59 8.70
C GLN A 137 -19.72 -6.98 8.41
N ALA A 138 -20.59 -8.00 8.30
CA ALA A 138 -20.17 -9.35 7.91
C ALA A 138 -19.63 -9.36 6.47
N GLN A 139 -20.27 -8.64 5.54
CA GLN A 139 -19.81 -8.48 4.16
C GLN A 139 -18.44 -7.78 4.11
N ASP A 140 -18.23 -6.72 4.89
CA ASP A 140 -16.92 -6.07 5.00
C ASP A 140 -15.85 -6.99 5.61
N ARG A 141 -16.19 -7.84 6.59
CA ARG A 141 -15.25 -8.83 7.14
C ARG A 141 -14.80 -9.83 6.09
N VAL A 142 -15.74 -10.35 5.29
CA VAL A 142 -15.45 -11.30 4.21
C VAL A 142 -14.65 -10.64 3.09
N HIS A 143 -15.10 -9.47 2.61
CA HIS A 143 -14.43 -8.74 1.53
C HIS A 143 -13.03 -8.27 1.92
N SER A 144 -12.85 -7.73 3.13
CA SER A 144 -11.53 -7.34 3.62
C SER A 144 -10.59 -8.54 3.79
N ALA A 145 -11.10 -9.70 4.21
CA ALA A 145 -10.30 -10.93 4.27
C ALA A 145 -9.86 -11.40 2.88
N GLU A 146 -10.74 -11.32 1.86
CA GLU A 146 -10.39 -11.60 0.47
C GLU A 146 -9.26 -10.67 -0.02
N VAL A 147 -9.39 -9.36 0.23
CA VAL A 147 -8.34 -8.37 -0.07
C VAL A 147 -7.03 -8.73 0.64
N PHE A 148 -7.07 -9.05 1.93
CA PHE A 148 -5.88 -9.43 2.70
C PHE A 148 -5.19 -10.67 2.11
N HIS A 149 -5.92 -11.75 1.88
CA HIS A 149 -5.32 -12.99 1.38
C HIS A 149 -4.76 -12.84 -0.04
N ALA A 150 -5.43 -12.09 -0.91
CA ALA A 150 -4.91 -11.76 -2.23
C ALA A 150 -3.65 -10.89 -2.12
N PHE A 151 -3.67 -9.87 -1.27
CA PHE A 151 -2.55 -8.97 -1.06
C PHE A 151 -1.32 -9.70 -0.48
N ARG A 152 -1.50 -10.58 0.50
CA ARG A 152 -0.40 -11.33 1.12
C ARG A 152 0.32 -12.24 0.12
N GLN A 153 -0.39 -12.79 -0.86
CA GLN A 153 0.24 -13.54 -1.95
C GLN A 153 1.16 -12.66 -2.80
N LEU A 154 0.78 -11.40 -3.05
CA LEU A 154 1.62 -10.44 -3.77
C LEU A 154 2.81 -9.99 -2.89
N ASP A 155 2.55 -9.64 -1.63
CA ASP A 155 3.53 -9.12 -0.66
C ASP A 155 4.73 -10.06 -0.50
N LEU A 156 4.46 -11.37 -0.37
CA LEU A 156 5.50 -12.39 -0.26
C LEU A 156 6.40 -12.50 -1.50
N GLN A 157 5.95 -12.04 -2.68
CA GLN A 157 6.72 -12.08 -3.92
C GLN A 157 7.41 -10.75 -4.25
N LEU A 158 7.15 -9.66 -3.52
CA LEU A 158 7.72 -8.33 -3.81
C LEU A 158 9.26 -8.32 -3.89
N PRO A 159 10.01 -8.99 -2.99
CA PRO A 159 11.48 -9.00 -3.10
C PRO A 159 11.97 -9.67 -4.38
N LYS A 160 11.26 -10.70 -4.85
CA LYS A 160 11.59 -11.39 -6.11
C LYS A 160 11.19 -10.55 -7.33
N LEU A 161 10.05 -9.84 -7.26
CA LEU A 161 9.64 -8.87 -8.29
C LEU A 161 10.66 -7.75 -8.45
N ALA A 162 11.06 -7.12 -7.34
CA ALA A 162 12.05 -6.04 -7.31
C ALA A 162 13.38 -6.48 -7.96
N ARG A 163 13.84 -7.71 -7.68
CA ARG A 163 15.08 -8.27 -8.27
C ARG A 163 14.89 -8.90 -9.65
N GLY A 164 13.65 -9.09 -10.12
CA GLY A 164 13.34 -9.81 -11.37
C GLY A 164 13.71 -11.29 -11.35
N SER A 165 13.68 -11.93 -10.18
CA SER A 165 14.13 -13.31 -9.98
C SER A 165 12.96 -14.31 -9.86
N LEU A 166 11.78 -13.97 -10.38
CA LEU A 166 10.62 -14.86 -10.39
C LEU A 166 10.78 -15.97 -11.43
N SER A 167 10.40 -17.19 -11.07
CA SER A 167 10.25 -18.29 -12.02
C SER A 167 9.09 -18.03 -12.99
N ALA A 168 9.00 -18.78 -14.09
CA ALA A 168 7.88 -18.66 -15.03
C ALA A 168 6.52 -18.94 -14.36
N GLY A 169 6.46 -19.95 -13.47
CA GLY A 169 5.26 -20.26 -12.70
C GLY A 169 4.90 -19.15 -11.70
N ASP A 170 5.89 -18.59 -11.00
CA ASP A 170 5.65 -17.48 -10.08
C ASP A 170 5.12 -16.23 -10.81
N LYS A 171 5.60 -15.97 -12.04
CA LYS A 171 5.12 -14.84 -12.86
C LYS A 171 3.64 -14.97 -13.21
N ASP A 172 3.20 -16.16 -13.62
CA ASP A 172 1.79 -16.43 -13.92
C ASP A 172 0.92 -16.25 -12.66
N GLN A 173 1.35 -16.80 -11.52
CA GLN A 173 0.62 -16.65 -10.26
C GLN A 173 0.54 -15.18 -9.81
N VAL A 174 1.65 -14.44 -9.87
CA VAL A 174 1.66 -13.01 -9.54
C VAL A 174 0.75 -12.22 -10.49
N GLY A 175 0.76 -12.53 -11.79
CA GLY A 175 -0.13 -11.89 -12.76
C GLY A 175 -1.61 -12.10 -12.42
N LYS A 176 -2.00 -13.32 -12.03
CA LYS A 176 -3.35 -13.65 -11.58
C LYS A 176 -3.73 -12.90 -10.30
N VAL A 177 -2.84 -12.86 -9.30
CA VAL A 177 -3.05 -12.15 -8.04
C VAL A 177 -3.19 -10.65 -8.26
N LYS A 178 -2.33 -10.03 -9.07
CA LYS A 178 -2.44 -8.62 -9.46
C LYS A 178 -3.76 -8.34 -10.17
N GLY A 179 -4.11 -9.14 -11.17
CA GLY A 179 -5.38 -8.99 -11.90
C GLY A 179 -6.61 -9.12 -11.00
N HIS A 180 -6.54 -9.95 -9.96
CA HIS A 180 -7.58 -10.05 -8.95
C HIS A 180 -7.65 -8.81 -8.05
N LEU A 181 -6.52 -8.34 -7.54
CA LEU A 181 -6.44 -7.11 -6.73
C LEU A 181 -6.91 -5.88 -7.51
N TRP A 182 -6.54 -5.73 -8.79
CA TRP A 182 -7.03 -4.65 -9.65
C TRP A 182 -8.55 -4.67 -9.81
N LYS A 183 -9.16 -5.87 -9.87
CA LYS A 183 -10.62 -5.99 -9.89
C LYS A 183 -11.25 -5.62 -8.55
N LEU A 184 -10.65 -6.02 -7.43
CA LEU A 184 -11.15 -5.71 -6.09
C LEU A 184 -11.11 -4.20 -5.80
N LEU A 185 -10.04 -3.52 -6.21
CA LEU A 185 -9.81 -2.09 -5.98
C LEU A 185 -10.18 -1.20 -7.18
N ALA A 186 -10.96 -1.72 -8.15
CA ALA A 186 -11.38 -0.94 -9.31
C ALA A 186 -12.19 0.31 -8.89
N PRO A 187 -11.97 1.50 -9.50
CA PRO A 187 -12.70 2.73 -9.16
C PRO A 187 -14.22 2.54 -9.15
N ALA A 188 -14.78 1.82 -10.14
CA ALA A 188 -16.21 1.52 -10.21
C ALA A 188 -16.75 0.71 -9.01
N ARG A 189 -15.93 -0.14 -8.38
CA ARG A 189 -16.31 -0.84 -7.14
C ARG A 189 -16.20 0.07 -5.93
N LEU A 190 -15.10 0.81 -5.82
CA LEU A 190 -14.87 1.74 -4.72
C LEU A 190 -15.88 2.89 -4.70
N ALA A 191 -16.41 3.29 -5.86
CA ALA A 191 -17.46 4.31 -6.00
C ALA A 191 -18.74 3.96 -5.22
N ARG A 192 -19.00 2.67 -4.96
CA ARG A 192 -20.19 2.20 -4.23
C ARG A 192 -19.98 2.13 -2.72
N ARG A 193 -18.74 2.27 -2.24
CA ARG A 193 -18.40 2.16 -0.81
C ARG A 193 -18.72 3.47 -0.08
N ALA A 194 -19.20 3.35 1.15
CA ALA A 194 -19.47 4.49 2.01
C ALA A 194 -18.25 4.86 2.87
N HIS A 195 -18.24 6.07 3.42
CA HIS A 195 -17.19 6.58 4.31
C HIS A 195 -15.77 6.40 3.77
N ARG A 196 -15.58 6.63 2.46
CA ARG A 196 -14.25 6.68 1.85
C ARG A 196 -13.45 7.80 2.47
N SER A 197 -12.16 7.58 2.68
CA SER A 197 -11.29 8.61 3.22
C SER A 197 -11.10 9.78 2.24
N LYS A 198 -10.88 10.99 2.77
CA LYS A 198 -10.49 12.13 1.93
C LYS A 198 -9.16 11.91 1.22
N TRP A 199 -8.29 11.08 1.78
CA TRP A 199 -7.06 10.65 1.12
C TRP A 199 -7.37 9.92 -0.19
N LEU A 200 -8.25 8.91 -0.14
CA LEU A 200 -8.63 8.16 -1.34
C LEU A 200 -9.34 9.06 -2.35
N GLU A 201 -10.29 9.89 -1.90
CA GLU A 201 -11.04 10.77 -2.80
C GLU A 201 -10.13 11.80 -3.50
N SER A 202 -9.20 12.40 -2.75
CA SER A 202 -8.19 13.32 -3.31
C SER A 202 -7.26 12.61 -4.29
N TYR A 203 -6.86 11.36 -4.01
CA TYR A 203 -5.98 10.59 -4.88
C TYR A 203 -6.68 10.19 -6.19
N LEU A 204 -7.92 9.73 -6.13
CA LEU A 204 -8.73 9.43 -7.31
C LEU A 204 -8.92 10.67 -8.18
N LEU A 205 -9.30 11.81 -7.58
CA LEU A 205 -9.44 13.07 -8.30
C LEU A 205 -8.12 13.48 -8.97
N HIS A 206 -6.98 13.32 -8.28
CA HIS A 206 -5.68 13.59 -8.87
C HIS A 206 -5.38 12.71 -10.10
N LEU A 207 -5.72 11.42 -10.04
CA LEU A 207 -5.52 10.51 -11.16
C LEU A 207 -6.46 10.84 -12.34
N GLU A 208 -7.69 11.26 -12.06
CA GLU A 208 -8.64 11.75 -13.07
C GLU A 208 -8.13 13.03 -13.75
N GLU A 209 -7.62 14.00 -12.99
CA GLU A 209 -6.98 15.23 -13.50
C GLU A 209 -5.79 14.93 -14.41
N LEU A 210 -5.06 13.84 -14.14
CA LEU A 210 -3.95 13.37 -14.96
C LEU A 210 -4.41 12.59 -16.21
N GLY A 211 -5.71 12.37 -16.40
CA GLY A 211 -6.26 11.60 -17.52
C GLY A 211 -5.97 10.10 -17.44
N VAL A 212 -5.73 9.57 -16.24
CA VAL A 212 -5.40 8.16 -16.02
C VAL A 212 -6.67 7.31 -16.15
N SER A 213 -6.62 6.31 -17.04
CA SER A 213 -7.73 5.36 -17.23
C SER A 213 -8.08 4.60 -15.94
N GLU A 214 -9.35 4.20 -15.76
CA GLU A 214 -9.78 3.44 -14.57
C GLU A 214 -8.96 2.16 -14.31
N GLU A 215 -8.51 1.47 -15.36
CA GLU A 215 -7.64 0.29 -15.20
C GLU A 215 -6.32 0.68 -14.53
N MET A 216 -5.67 1.73 -15.01
CA MET A 216 -4.42 2.23 -14.44
C MET A 216 -4.62 2.83 -13.04
N GLN A 217 -5.79 3.44 -12.77
CA GLN A 217 -6.16 3.87 -11.42
C GLN A 217 -6.23 2.66 -10.47
N ALA A 218 -6.84 1.56 -10.88
CA ALA A 218 -6.88 0.34 -10.07
C ALA A 218 -5.47 -0.19 -9.74
N ARG A 219 -4.53 -0.12 -10.69
CA ARG A 219 -3.11 -0.47 -10.42
C ARG A 219 -2.47 0.48 -9.42
N ALA A 220 -2.69 1.78 -9.59
CA ALA A 220 -2.18 2.81 -8.70
C ALA A 220 -2.75 2.66 -7.27
N LEU A 221 -4.00 2.22 -7.13
CA LEU A 221 -4.62 1.95 -5.83
C LEU A 221 -4.05 0.69 -5.17
N VAL A 222 -3.71 -0.35 -5.91
CA VAL A 222 -3.00 -1.51 -5.34
C VAL A 222 -1.59 -1.15 -4.87
N LEU A 223 -0.90 -0.27 -5.60
CA LEU A 223 0.36 0.32 -5.12
C LEU A 223 0.15 1.06 -3.80
N GLN A 224 -0.88 1.91 -3.71
CA GLN A 224 -1.16 2.64 -2.49
C GLN A 224 -1.55 1.71 -1.33
N LEU A 225 -2.32 0.64 -1.59
CA LEU A 225 -2.62 -0.38 -0.59
C LEU A 225 -1.32 -0.91 0.02
N TRP A 226 -0.31 -1.25 -0.78
CA TRP A 226 0.99 -1.67 -0.27
C TRP A 226 1.73 -0.58 0.49
N ALA A 227 1.72 0.66 -0.01
CA ALA A 227 2.46 1.77 0.59
C ALA A 227 1.90 2.23 1.95
N THR A 228 0.63 1.93 2.25
CA THR A 228 -0.07 2.38 3.46
C THR A 228 -0.29 1.27 4.50
N GLN A 229 0.19 0.05 4.25
CA GLN A 229 0.11 -1.07 5.20
C GLN A 229 1.30 -1.11 6.16
#